data_AF-A0A4W3JYA6-F1
#
_entry.id   AF-A0A4W3JYA6-F1
#
_cell.length_a   1.000
_cell.length_b   1.000
_cell.length_c   1.000
_cell.angle_alpha   90.00
_cell.angle_beta   90.00
_cell.angle_gamma   90.00
#
_symmetry.space_group_name_H-M   'P 1'
#
loop_
_entity.id
_entity.type
_entity.pdbx_description
1 polymer ?
#
loop_
_entity_poly.entity_id
_entity_poly.type
_entity_poly.pdbx_seq_one_letter_code
_entity_poly.pdbx_strand_id
1 'polypeptide(L)' 'MQISIFFHFPRCDPFFIRCIKPNIKKIPGLFDVEYVGAQLRHSGIMEAIHIRKEGYPIRITIEEFANR' A
#
# COMPACT_ATOMS: atom_id res chain seq x y z
N MET A 1 -4.03 -11.05 11.93
CA MET A 1 -4.68 -9.72 11.91
C MET A 1 -4.15 -8.93 10.71
N GLN A 2 -4.54 -9.34 9.50
CA GLN A 2 -4.42 -8.50 8.29
C GLN A 2 -5.79 -7.87 8.10
N ILE A 3 -5.98 -6.68 8.65
CA ILE A 3 -7.15 -5.89 8.28
C ILE A 3 -6.73 -5.17 6.99
N SER A 4 -7.03 -5.76 5.85
CA SER A 4 -6.95 -5.07 4.57
C SER A 4 -8.28 -4.36 4.39
N ILE A 5 -8.34 -3.07 4.74
CA ILE A 5 -9.55 -2.28 4.50
C ILE A 5 -9.54 -1.95 3.01
N PHE A 6 -10.50 -2.51 2.28
CA PHE A 6 -10.79 -2.16 0.90
C PHE A 6 -12.10 -1.38 0.90
N PHE A 7 -12.01 -0.06 0.71
CA PHE A 7 -13.19 0.76 0.45
C PHE A 7 -13.50 0.69 -1.04
N HIS A 8 -14.46 -0.15 -1.43
CA HIS A 8 -15.01 -0.13 -2.78
C HIS A 8 -16.30 0.67 -2.83
N PHE A 9 -16.17 1.95 -3.18
CA PHE A 9 -17.28 2.74 -3.68
C PHE A 9 -17.14 2.82 -5.20
N PRO A 10 -18.13 2.41 -6.00
CA PRO A 10 -18.03 2.39 -7.46
C PRO A 10 -17.86 3.77 -8.12
N ARG A 11 -17.88 4.86 -7.33
CA ARG A 11 -17.65 6.24 -7.78
C ARG A 11 -16.46 6.92 -7.10
N CYS A 12 -15.65 6.18 -6.35
CA CYS A 12 -14.50 6.75 -5.63
C CYS A 12 -13.23 5.95 -5.93
N ASP A 13 -12.09 6.63 -5.89
CA ASP A 13 -10.79 5.99 -6.01
C ASP A 13 -10.56 5.03 -4.83
N PRO A 14 -10.24 3.75 -5.09
CA PRO A 14 -10.05 2.78 -4.02
C PRO A 14 -8.74 3.04 -3.26
N PHE A 15 -8.86 3.19 -1.95
CA PHE A 15 -7.71 3.24 -1.05
C PHE A 15 -7.44 1.86 -0.47
N PHE A 16 -6.17 1.44 -0.50
CA PHE A 16 -5.71 0.17 0.04
C PHE A 16 -4.79 0.41 1.23
N ILE A 17 -5.21 -0.03 2.41
CA ILE A 17 -4.40 0.05 3.64
C ILE A 17 -3.97 -1.36 4.05
N ARG A 18 -2.65 -1.57 4.17
CA ARG A 18 -2.04 -2.84 4.60
C ARG A 18 -1.25 -2.62 5.88
N CYS A 19 -1.78 -3.11 7.01
CA CYS A 19 -1.07 -3.05 8.28
C CYS A 19 0.05 -4.11 8.33
N ILE A 20 1.21 -3.72 8.85
CA ILE A 20 2.38 -4.60 9.06
C ILE A 20 2.70 -4.64 10.55
N LYS A 21 2.89 -5.85 11.09
CA LYS A 21 3.27 -6.01 12.49
C LYS A 21 4.80 -5.90 12.62
N PRO A 22 5.33 -5.00 13.48
CA PRO A 22 6.75 -4.73 13.53
C PRO A 22 7.56 -5.85 14.18
N ASN A 23 6.97 -6.64 15.09
CA ASN A 23 7.64 -7.77 15.73
C ASN A 23 6.64 -8.83 16.18
N ILE A 24 7.10 -10.07 16.36
CA ILE A 24 6.25 -11.19 16.80
C ILE A 24 5.83 -11.04 18.28
N LYS A 25 6.74 -10.53 19.12
CA LYS A 25 6.61 -10.45 20.58
C LYS A 25 5.61 -9.39 21.10
N LYS A 26 5.06 -8.54 20.20
CA LYS A 26 4.15 -7.43 20.53
C LYS A 26 4.76 -6.38 21.47
N ILE A 27 6.08 -6.18 21.41
CA ILE A 27 6.78 -5.22 22.24
C ILE A 27 6.83 -3.87 21.50
N PRO A 28 6.43 -2.76 22.13
CA PRO A 28 6.54 -1.43 21.51
C PRO A 28 8.01 -1.08 21.26
N GLY A 29 8.30 -0.43 20.12
CA GLY A 29 9.66 0.01 19.76
C GLY A 29 10.58 -1.09 19.20
N LEU A 30 10.19 -2.37 19.25
CA LEU A 30 10.96 -3.46 18.66
C LEU A 30 10.57 -3.66 17.19
N PHE A 31 11.56 -3.63 16.29
CA PHE A 31 11.38 -3.89 14.86
C PHE A 31 12.20 -5.11 14.44
N ASP A 32 11.51 -6.09 13.87
CA ASP A 32 12.07 -7.35 13.38
C ASP A 32 12.06 -7.35 11.85
N VAL A 33 13.25 -7.16 11.27
CA VAL A 33 13.44 -6.98 9.82
C VAL A 33 13.04 -8.24 9.05
N GLU A 34 13.40 -9.42 9.55
CA GLU A 34 13.09 -10.70 8.90
C GLU A 34 11.57 -10.92 8.89
N TYR A 35 10.92 -10.70 10.03
CA TYR A 35 9.48 -10.86 10.16
C TYR A 35 8.69 -9.86 9.32
N VAL A 36 9.12 -8.60 9.28
CA VAL A 36 8.49 -7.57 8.44
C VAL A 36 8.76 -7.85 6.95
N GLY A 37 9.98 -8.22 6.58
CA GLY A 37 10.34 -8.58 5.22
C GLY A 37 9.51 -9.75 4.68
N ALA A 38 9.27 -10.77 5.51
CA ALA A 38 8.41 -11.89 5.15
C ALA A 38 6.96 -11.44 4.89
N GLN A 39 6.40 -10.56 5.72
CA GLN A 39 5.05 -10.00 5.53
C GLN A 39 4.97 -9.18 4.22
N LEU A 40 5.97 -8.37 3.92
CA LEU A 40 6.01 -7.57 2.69
C LEU A 40 6.00 -8.45 1.45
N ARG A 41 6.82 -9.51 1.42
CA ARG A 41 6.85 -10.49 0.32
C ARG A 41 5.51 -11.26 0.17
N HIS A 42 4.94 -11.73 1.27
CA HIS A 42 3.68 -12.49 1.21
C HIS A 42 2.45 -11.64 0.88
N SER A 43 2.49 -10.34 1.20
CA SER A 43 1.33 -9.46 1.02
C SER A 43 1.17 -8.90 -0.40
N GLY A 44 2.16 -9.10 -1.28
CA GLY A 44 2.17 -8.56 -2.64
C GLY A 44 2.47 -7.05 -2.71
N ILE A 45 2.97 -6.44 -1.63
CA ILE A 45 3.22 -4.99 -1.56
C ILE A 45 4.35 -4.60 -2.51
N MET A 46 5.40 -5.43 -2.63
CA MET A 46 6.55 -5.14 -3.47
C MET A 46 6.16 -5.12 -4.96
N GLU A 47 5.37 -6.08 -5.38
CA GLU A 47 4.82 -6.22 -6.74
C GLU A 47 3.88 -5.05 -7.05
N ALA A 48 3.00 -4.68 -6.11
CA ALA A 48 2.10 -3.55 -6.27
C ALA A 48 2.83 -2.21 -6.40
N ILE A 49 3.97 -2.03 -5.71
CA ILE A 49 4.84 -0.87 -5.86
C ILE A 49 5.48 -0.87 -7.26
N HIS A 50 5.97 -2.02 -7.71
CA HIS A 50 6.61 -2.15 -9.01
C HIS A 50 5.65 -1.82 -10.16
N ILE A 51 4.44 -2.41 -10.16
CA ILE A 51 3.40 -2.12 -11.17
C ILE A 51 3.01 -0.65 -11.16
N ARG A 52 2.81 -0.04 -9.98
CA ARG A 52 2.45 1.38 -9.90
C ARG A 52 3.57 2.30 -10.36
N LYS A 53 4.83 1.91 -10.19
CA LYS A 53 5.97 2.69 -10.68
C LYS A 53 6.00 2.71 -12.22
N GLU A 54 5.68 1.60 -12.86
CA GLU A 54 5.71 1.47 -14.32
C GLU A 54 4.42 1.95 -15.01
N GLY A 55 3.29 1.91 -14.30
CA GLY A 55 1.96 2.07 -14.87
C GLY A 55 1.36 3.48 -14.97
N TYR A 56 2.13 4.54 -14.73
CA TYR A 56 1.65 5.94 -14.73
C TYR A 56 0.36 6.12 -13.90
N PRO A 57 0.45 6.09 -12.56
CA PRO A 57 -0.73 5.99 -11.69
C PRO A 57 -1.55 7.28 -11.64
N ILE A 58 -0.98 8.41 -12.05
CA ILE A 58 -1.64 9.71 -12.08
C ILE A 58 -2.22 9.91 -13.48
N ARG A 59 -3.55 10.02 -13.56
CA ARG A 59 -4.29 10.33 -14.80
C ARG A 59 -5.02 11.64 -14.59
N ILE A 60 -4.41 12.73 -15.04
CA ILE A 60 -5.01 14.06 -15.01
C ILE A 60 -5.32 14.50 -16.44
N THR A 61 -6.41 15.22 -16.61
CA THR A 61 -6.76 15.84 -17.89
C THR A 61 -5.83 17.01 -18.19
N ILE A 62 -5.72 17.39 -19.47
CA ILE A 62 -4.88 18.53 -19.89
C ILE A 62 -5.39 19.83 -19.24
N GLU A 63 -6.70 19.99 -19.08
CA GLU A 63 -7.31 21.16 -18.45
C GLU A 63 -6.96 21.25 -16.96
N GLU A 64 -7.04 20.13 -16.22
CA GLU A 64 -6.60 20.08 -14.81
C GLU A 64 -5.10 20.32 -14.65
N PHE A 65 -4.30 19.89 -15.63
CA PHE A 65 -2.87 20.18 -15.65
C PHE A 65 -2.57 21.66 -15.92
N ALA A 66 -3.30 22.29 -16.85
CA ALA A 66 -3.10 23.68 -17.24
C ALA A 66 -3.60 24.70 -16.19
N ASN A 67 -4.59 24.32 -15.38
CA ASN A 67 -5.18 25.16 -14.35
C ASN A 67 -4.54 25.01 -12.94
N ARG A 68 -3.48 24.21 -12.81
CA ARG A 68 -2.73 24.01 -11.56
C ARG A 68 -1.48 24.88 -11.51
#